data_AF-A0A9D6FJZ2-F1
#
_entry.id   AF-A0A9D6FJZ2-F1
#
_cell.length_a   1.000
_cell.length_b   1.000
_cell.length_c   1.000
_cell.angle_alpha   90.00
_cell.angle_beta   90.00
_cell.angle_gamma   90.00
#
_symmetry.space_group_name_H-M   'P 1'
#
loop_
_entity.id
_entity.type
_entity.pdbx_description
1 polymer ?
#
loop_
_entity_poly.entity_id
_entity_poly.type
_entity_poly.pdbx_seq_one_letter_code
_entity_poly.pdbx_strand_id
1 'polypeptide(L)'
;RACVRRYKSSVHWWQCENEINMAGWQTQYPIGAGYTWRDGAEWWSGSFCEGVLKAIADAVKIEDSAATTTLNFHQLNKDAINTWAPLLDVVGYDYYPSNISTDDLYEELVDVQSRAGVGKPVLLCETGYDPGAGSITADKQRDFEDWIVRSYDSTVRTKVKGTVNLKGFLFFTLCTAEIDQDGEHMGLIQKPNVYKWGYDVIQDLFGSPYTHETQKINDFETQTGFSAGSSATAQIEGSATAYDGYYCAKLVTNWTGSPGTNSRCVIIRRPDGSSTDITRSDRIGFTVYDVGGSNTVRITLVDQNNAVFSTWSDSANGRNTRTVRGRWALVTYPVSAVTGIDKTRVKEIRIGFYWAGAYYVDHVMRIK
;
A
#
# COMPACT_ATOMS: atom_id res chain seq x y z
N ARG A 1 -0.73 -32.36 15.17
CA ARG A 1 0.20 -33.48 14.88
C ARG A 1 -0.19 -34.30 13.65
N ALA A 2 -1.33 -35.00 13.61
CA ALA A 2 -1.72 -35.83 12.46
C ALA A 2 -1.77 -35.04 11.13
N CYS A 3 -2.32 -33.82 11.16
CA CYS A 3 -2.32 -32.90 10.02
C CYS A 3 -0.89 -32.59 9.52
N VAL A 4 0.02 -32.22 10.44
CA VAL A 4 1.42 -31.92 10.13
C VAL A 4 2.13 -33.13 9.52
N ARG A 5 1.99 -34.33 10.10
CA ARG A 5 2.56 -35.55 9.51
C ARG A 5 2.11 -35.81 8.09
N ARG A 6 0.83 -35.54 7.81
CA ARG A 6 0.22 -35.74 6.50
C ARG A 6 0.72 -34.73 5.46
N TYR A 7 0.91 -33.48 5.85
CA TYR A 7 1.14 -32.38 4.91
C TYR A 7 2.52 -31.72 4.99
N LYS A 8 3.42 -32.13 5.88
CA LYS A 8 4.76 -31.53 6.03
C LYS A 8 5.62 -31.51 4.78
N SER A 9 5.34 -32.35 3.78
CA SER A 9 6.03 -32.31 2.48
C SER A 9 5.54 -31.19 1.56
N SER A 10 4.40 -30.56 1.86
CA SER A 10 3.76 -29.55 1.00
C SER A 10 3.36 -28.27 1.74
N VAL A 11 3.24 -28.31 3.08
CA VAL A 11 2.86 -27.18 3.92
C VAL A 11 4.02 -26.84 4.84
N HIS A 12 4.64 -25.69 4.57
CA HIS A 12 5.80 -25.19 5.31
C HIS A 12 5.45 -24.06 6.28
N TRP A 13 4.26 -23.46 6.14
CA TRP A 13 3.76 -22.38 6.97
C TRP A 13 2.45 -22.81 7.61
N TRP A 14 2.38 -22.70 8.93
CA TRP A 14 1.23 -23.10 9.73
C TRP A 14 0.75 -21.90 10.52
N GLN A 15 -0.40 -21.37 10.13
CA GLN A 15 -1.18 -20.52 11.01
C GLN A 15 -1.77 -21.41 12.11
N CYS A 16 -1.26 -21.27 13.33
CA CYS A 16 -1.62 -22.12 14.46
C CYS A 16 -3.09 -21.92 14.87
N GLU A 17 -3.60 -20.68 14.78
CA GLU A 17 -4.96 -20.31 15.12
C GLU A 17 -5.34 -18.98 14.41
N ASN A 18 -6.63 -18.65 14.30
CA ASN A 18 -7.11 -17.35 13.81
C ASN A 18 -7.69 -16.47 14.93
N GLU A 19 -7.07 -15.32 15.19
CA GLU A 19 -7.57 -14.29 16.11
C GLU A 19 -7.82 -14.75 17.56
N ILE A 20 -6.97 -15.62 18.11
CA ILE A 20 -7.12 -16.12 19.49
C ILE A 20 -7.16 -14.99 20.54
N ASN A 21 -6.58 -13.83 20.21
CA ASN A 21 -6.59 -12.63 21.06
C ASN A 21 -7.97 -11.96 21.14
N MET A 22 -8.91 -12.33 20.26
CA MET A 22 -10.31 -11.91 20.28
C MET A 22 -11.27 -13.07 20.63
N ALA A 23 -10.76 -14.28 20.86
CA ALA A 23 -11.60 -15.46 21.04
C ALA A 23 -12.65 -15.34 22.14
N GLY A 24 -12.29 -14.75 23.30
CA GLY A 24 -13.25 -14.48 24.38
C GLY A 24 -14.35 -13.52 23.95
N TRP A 25 -13.98 -12.42 23.29
CA TRP A 25 -14.95 -11.45 22.80
C TRP A 25 -15.94 -12.08 21.81
N GLN A 26 -15.45 -12.97 20.94
CA GLN A 26 -16.27 -13.75 19.99
C GLN A 26 -17.25 -14.72 20.66
N THR A 27 -17.15 -15.01 21.96
CA THR A 27 -18.17 -15.83 22.64
C THR A 27 -19.38 -15.02 23.10
N GLN A 28 -19.29 -13.68 23.11
CA GLN A 28 -20.35 -12.79 23.63
C GLN A 28 -20.84 -11.79 22.58
N TYR A 29 -19.95 -11.35 21.70
CA TYR A 29 -20.22 -10.30 20.74
C TYR A 29 -20.15 -10.89 19.34
N PRO A 30 -21.28 -11.35 18.78
CA PRO A 30 -21.31 -11.80 17.40
C PRO A 30 -20.87 -10.67 16.45
N ILE A 31 -20.07 -11.02 15.44
CA ILE A 31 -19.80 -10.13 14.31
C ILE A 31 -20.97 -10.25 13.32
N GLY A 32 -21.40 -9.12 12.76
CA GLY A 32 -22.43 -9.07 11.70
C GLY A 32 -23.78 -9.64 12.16
N ALA A 33 -24.36 -10.54 11.35
CA ALA A 33 -25.70 -11.13 11.47
C ALA A 33 -25.95 -12.04 12.71
N GLY A 34 -25.29 -11.79 13.84
CA GLY A 34 -25.48 -12.57 15.07
C GLY A 34 -24.64 -13.84 15.14
N TYR A 35 -23.56 -13.94 14.34
CA TYR A 35 -22.70 -15.13 14.30
C TYR A 35 -21.53 -15.03 15.28
N THR A 36 -21.40 -16.04 16.15
CA THR A 36 -20.21 -16.31 16.95
C THR A 36 -19.55 -17.58 16.42
N TRP A 37 -18.24 -17.57 16.17
CA TRP A 37 -17.49 -18.78 15.79
C TRP A 37 -16.81 -19.47 16.98
N ARG A 38 -17.01 -18.95 18.20
CA ARG A 38 -16.53 -19.52 19.46
C ARG A 38 -17.70 -19.69 20.44
N ASP A 39 -17.54 -20.67 21.33
CA ASP A 39 -18.42 -20.93 22.45
C ASP A 39 -17.59 -21.40 23.65
N GLY A 40 -18.08 -21.15 24.88
CA GLY A 40 -17.43 -21.48 26.15
C GLY A 40 -16.72 -20.31 26.83
N ALA A 41 -16.82 -20.23 28.15
CA ALA A 41 -16.23 -19.13 28.94
C ALA A 41 -14.70 -19.19 29.02
N GLU A 42 -14.11 -20.34 28.70
CA GLU A 42 -12.66 -20.60 28.77
C GLU A 42 -11.87 -19.70 27.82
N TRP A 43 -12.46 -19.24 26.71
CA TRP A 43 -11.82 -18.33 25.77
C TRP A 43 -11.51 -16.93 26.34
N TRP A 44 -12.08 -16.59 27.49
CA TRP A 44 -11.73 -15.37 28.24
C TRP A 44 -10.46 -15.52 29.07
N SER A 45 -9.99 -16.75 29.28
CA SER A 45 -8.80 -17.04 30.06
C SER A 45 -7.55 -16.94 29.18
N GLY A 46 -6.72 -15.93 29.43
CA GLY A 46 -5.44 -15.77 28.72
C GLY A 46 -4.52 -17.00 28.85
N SER A 47 -4.55 -17.68 30.00
CA SER A 47 -3.75 -18.91 30.21
C SER A 47 -4.29 -20.11 29.44
N PHE A 48 -5.61 -20.19 29.24
CA PHE A 48 -6.21 -21.19 28.37
C PHE A 48 -5.80 -20.96 26.91
N CYS A 49 -5.95 -19.73 26.41
CA CYS A 49 -5.56 -19.36 25.05
C CYS A 49 -4.06 -19.60 24.81
N GLU A 50 -3.19 -19.21 25.74
CA GLU A 50 -1.75 -19.49 25.68
C GLU A 50 -1.47 -21.00 25.64
N GLY A 51 -2.14 -21.78 26.50
CA GLY A 51 -2.02 -23.24 26.53
C GLY A 51 -2.41 -23.90 25.21
N VAL A 52 -3.51 -23.44 24.60
CA VAL A 52 -3.97 -23.90 23.26
C VAL A 52 -2.93 -23.56 22.20
N LEU A 53 -2.51 -22.29 22.13
CA LEU A 53 -1.53 -21.83 21.15
C LEU A 53 -0.22 -22.59 21.25
N LYS A 54 0.30 -22.73 22.48
CA LYS A 54 1.52 -23.49 22.76
C LYS A 54 1.39 -24.94 22.34
N ALA A 55 0.28 -25.61 22.68
CA ALA A 55 0.06 -27.00 22.32
C ALA A 55 0.06 -27.22 20.80
N ILE A 56 -0.52 -26.28 20.03
CA ILE A 56 -0.54 -26.35 18.57
C ILE A 56 0.85 -26.05 17.99
N ALA A 57 1.53 -24.99 18.44
CA ALA A 57 2.86 -24.64 17.98
C ALA A 57 3.88 -25.76 18.25
N ASP A 58 3.89 -26.31 19.47
CA ASP A 58 4.71 -27.48 19.84
C ASP A 58 4.37 -28.68 18.95
N ALA A 59 3.09 -28.92 18.67
CA ALA A 59 2.67 -30.01 17.80
C ALA A 59 3.12 -29.86 16.34
N VAL A 60 3.31 -28.63 15.84
CA VAL A 60 3.95 -28.38 14.55
C VAL A 60 5.44 -28.68 14.66
N LYS A 61 6.14 -28.04 15.61
CA LYS A 61 7.59 -28.14 15.75
C LYS A 61 8.11 -29.55 16.06
N ILE A 62 7.34 -30.36 16.78
CA ILE A 62 7.68 -31.76 17.06
C ILE A 62 7.62 -32.63 15.79
N GLU A 63 6.67 -32.36 14.90
CA GLU A 63 6.42 -33.18 13.71
C GLU A 63 7.20 -32.70 12.48
N ASP A 64 7.47 -31.40 12.43
CA ASP A 64 8.28 -30.71 11.44
C ASP A 64 8.95 -29.49 12.08
N SER A 65 10.20 -29.65 12.49
CA SER A 65 10.98 -28.58 13.15
C SER A 65 11.34 -27.43 12.22
N ALA A 66 11.29 -27.65 10.90
CA ALA A 66 11.60 -26.64 9.87
C ALA A 66 10.38 -25.81 9.46
N ALA A 67 9.17 -26.28 9.77
CA ALA A 67 7.94 -25.55 9.51
C ALA A 67 7.91 -24.21 10.27
N THR A 68 7.40 -23.17 9.60
CA THR A 68 7.18 -21.84 10.17
C THR A 68 5.81 -21.79 10.84
N THR A 69 5.74 -21.33 12.09
CA THR A 69 4.49 -21.08 12.81
C THR A 69 4.17 -19.59 12.86
N THR A 70 2.89 -19.27 12.67
CA THR A 70 2.34 -17.91 12.79
C THR A 70 0.99 -17.95 13.50
N LEU A 71 0.53 -16.79 13.94
CA LEU A 71 -0.82 -16.53 14.46
C LEU A 71 -1.29 -15.21 13.88
N ASN A 72 -2.57 -15.10 13.59
CA ASN A 72 -3.21 -13.88 13.12
C ASN A 72 -3.71 -13.13 14.36
N PHE A 73 -3.09 -12.02 14.72
CA PHE A 73 -3.55 -11.17 15.81
C PHE A 73 -4.47 -10.10 15.27
N HIS A 74 -5.71 -10.06 15.76
CA HIS A 74 -6.64 -8.99 15.41
C HIS A 74 -6.18 -7.65 15.98
N GLN A 75 -6.30 -6.56 15.20
CA GLN A 75 -5.93 -5.19 15.58
C GLN A 75 -6.50 -4.63 16.90
N LEU A 76 -7.61 -5.17 17.41
CA LEU A 76 -8.27 -4.64 18.60
C LEU A 76 -7.59 -5.07 19.92
N ASN A 77 -6.70 -6.05 19.89
CA ASN A 77 -6.00 -6.54 21.08
C ASN A 77 -4.52 -6.85 20.78
N LYS A 78 -3.75 -5.80 20.48
CA LYS A 78 -2.30 -5.90 20.18
C LYS A 78 -1.43 -6.25 21.38
N ASP A 79 -1.89 -6.01 22.61
CA ASP A 79 -1.10 -6.27 23.81
C ASP A 79 -0.78 -7.77 23.98
N ALA A 80 -1.63 -8.65 23.46
CA ALA A 80 -1.41 -10.10 23.44
C ALA A 80 -0.13 -10.51 22.67
N ILE A 81 0.34 -9.69 21.73
CA ILE A 81 1.57 -9.94 20.96
C ILE A 81 2.78 -10.05 21.90
N ASN A 82 2.85 -9.19 22.94
CA ASN A 82 3.96 -9.20 23.90
C ASN A 82 4.10 -10.55 24.61
N THR A 83 2.97 -11.23 24.86
CA THR A 83 2.92 -12.49 25.59
C THR A 83 3.15 -13.68 24.66
N TRP A 84 2.54 -13.66 23.48
CA TRP A 84 2.42 -14.86 22.64
C TRP A 84 3.37 -14.91 21.44
N ALA A 85 3.97 -13.79 21.02
CA ALA A 85 4.99 -13.77 19.97
C ALA A 85 6.21 -14.69 20.24
N PRO A 86 6.66 -14.91 21.49
CA PRO A 86 7.72 -15.89 21.78
C PRO A 86 7.38 -17.34 21.40
N LEU A 87 6.10 -17.69 21.27
CA LEU A 87 5.63 -19.04 20.91
C LEU A 87 5.63 -19.29 19.39
N LEU A 88 5.94 -18.27 18.59
CA LEU A 88 5.77 -18.26 17.15
C LEU A 88 7.08 -17.88 16.43
N ASP A 89 7.26 -18.34 15.20
CA ASP A 89 8.38 -17.89 14.36
C ASP A 89 8.09 -16.52 13.73
N VAL A 90 6.83 -16.29 13.34
CA VAL A 90 6.34 -15.07 12.67
C VAL A 90 5.12 -14.56 13.42
N VAL A 91 5.00 -13.25 13.57
CA VAL A 91 3.77 -12.60 14.05
C VAL A 91 2.93 -12.22 12.85
N GLY A 92 1.78 -12.87 12.69
CA GLY A 92 0.75 -12.46 11.74
C GLY A 92 -0.11 -11.37 12.36
N TYR A 93 -0.43 -10.34 11.61
CA TYR A 93 -1.23 -9.23 12.09
C TYR A 93 -2.37 -8.96 11.13
N ASP A 94 -3.58 -8.82 11.67
CA ASP A 94 -4.76 -8.53 10.89
C ASP A 94 -5.08 -7.06 11.04
N TYR A 95 -5.09 -6.36 9.92
CA TYR A 95 -5.41 -4.95 9.88
C TYR A 95 -6.45 -4.67 8.82
N TYR A 96 -7.58 -4.14 9.28
CA TYR A 96 -8.67 -3.68 8.43
C TYR A 96 -8.87 -2.19 8.68
N PRO A 97 -8.77 -1.35 7.64
CA PRO A 97 -9.10 0.05 7.73
C PRO A 97 -10.60 0.16 8.02
N SER A 98 -10.93 0.45 9.27
CA SER A 98 -12.28 0.83 9.64
C SER A 98 -12.46 2.34 9.44
N ASN A 99 -13.71 2.83 9.47
CA ASN A 99 -14.02 4.26 9.55
C ASN A 99 -13.43 4.98 10.79
N ILE A 100 -12.69 4.27 11.65
CA ILE A 100 -12.26 4.69 12.98
C ILE A 100 -10.73 4.93 13.04
N SER A 101 -9.95 4.41 12.09
CA SER A 101 -8.49 4.58 12.09
C SER A 101 -8.02 5.23 10.78
N THR A 102 -7.51 6.45 10.91
CA THR A 102 -6.74 7.14 9.86
C THR A 102 -5.27 6.77 9.90
N ASP A 103 -4.89 5.76 10.68
CA ASP A 103 -3.51 5.55 11.09
C ASP A 103 -2.68 5.08 9.89
N ASP A 104 -1.43 5.55 9.86
CA ASP A 104 -0.47 5.09 8.87
C ASP A 104 -0.17 3.62 9.15
N LEU A 105 -0.60 2.73 8.24
CA LEU A 105 -0.34 1.29 8.32
C LEU A 105 1.15 0.99 8.56
N TYR A 106 2.06 1.84 8.08
CA TYR A 106 3.48 1.71 8.39
C TYR A 106 3.77 1.89 9.89
N GLU A 107 3.25 2.97 10.51
CA GLU A 107 3.45 3.22 11.94
C GLU A 107 2.82 2.12 12.78
N GLU A 108 1.67 1.61 12.35
CA GLU A 108 1.01 0.47 12.96
C GLU A 108 1.88 -0.79 12.93
N LEU A 109 2.48 -1.11 11.78
CA LEU A 109 3.38 -2.27 11.66
C LEU A 109 4.69 -2.09 12.45
N VAL A 110 5.15 -0.85 12.64
CA VAL A 110 6.27 -0.53 13.53
C VAL A 110 5.91 -0.81 14.99
N ASP A 111 4.71 -0.41 15.44
CA ASP A 111 4.19 -0.72 16.79
C ASP A 111 4.12 -2.24 17.00
N VAL A 112 3.53 -2.97 16.05
CA VAL A 112 3.45 -4.45 16.07
C VAL A 112 4.85 -5.09 16.16
N GLN A 113 5.80 -4.63 15.35
CA GLN A 113 7.18 -5.12 15.40
C GLN A 113 7.85 -4.86 16.75
N SER A 114 7.61 -3.70 17.35
CA SER A 114 8.18 -3.34 18.66
C SER A 114 7.69 -4.29 19.76
N ARG A 115 6.41 -4.68 19.70
CA ARG A 115 5.76 -5.64 20.60
C ARG A 115 6.21 -7.08 20.37
N ALA A 116 6.40 -7.45 19.11
CA ALA A 116 6.87 -8.78 18.71
C ALA A 116 8.32 -9.05 19.16
N GLY A 117 9.09 -7.98 19.42
CA GLY A 117 10.50 -8.02 19.78
C GLY A 117 11.42 -7.82 18.57
N VAL A 118 12.61 -7.30 18.85
CA VAL A 118 13.61 -6.96 17.83
C VAL A 118 13.93 -8.16 16.95
N GLY A 119 13.81 -7.99 15.64
CA GLY A 119 14.14 -9.00 14.65
C GLY A 119 13.09 -10.10 14.45
N LYS A 120 12.03 -10.16 15.26
CA LYS A 120 10.91 -11.10 15.04
C LYS A 120 10.20 -10.76 13.72
N PRO A 121 10.08 -11.68 12.76
CA PRO A 121 9.34 -11.42 11.53
C PRO A 121 7.88 -11.04 11.78
N VAL A 122 7.38 -10.06 11.03
CA VAL A 122 5.96 -9.69 10.99
C VAL A 122 5.38 -9.94 9.60
N LEU A 123 4.14 -10.40 9.52
CA LEU A 123 3.37 -10.56 8.28
C LEU A 123 2.03 -9.83 8.46
N LEU A 124 1.63 -8.98 7.52
CA LEU A 124 0.25 -8.50 7.47
C LEU A 124 -0.61 -9.67 6.97
N CYS A 125 -1.12 -10.47 7.90
CA CYS A 125 -1.63 -11.81 7.62
C CYS A 125 -3.07 -11.79 7.12
N GLU A 126 -3.81 -10.75 7.47
CA GLU A 126 -5.14 -10.51 6.93
C GLU A 126 -5.35 -9.01 6.77
N THR A 127 -5.74 -8.61 5.56
CA THR A 127 -6.17 -7.24 5.30
C THR A 127 -7.16 -7.21 4.16
N GLY A 128 -8.11 -6.29 4.25
CA GLY A 128 -9.09 -6.03 3.20
C GLY A 128 -9.52 -4.58 3.29
N TYR A 129 -10.31 -4.13 2.33
CA TYR A 129 -11.02 -2.86 2.45
C TYR A 129 -12.47 -3.15 2.12
N ASP A 130 -13.37 -2.91 3.08
CA ASP A 130 -14.80 -2.94 2.79
C ASP A 130 -15.23 -1.56 2.27
N PRO A 131 -15.60 -1.43 0.98
CA PRO A 131 -16.17 -0.19 0.48
C PRO A 131 -17.58 0.08 1.06
N GLY A 132 -18.12 -0.83 1.88
CA GLY A 132 -19.41 -0.73 2.55
C GLY A 132 -20.59 -1.02 1.62
N ALA A 133 -21.70 -1.48 2.21
CA ALA A 133 -22.94 -1.79 1.50
C ALA A 133 -23.44 -0.61 0.63
N GLY A 134 -23.97 -0.91 -0.57
CA GLY A 134 -24.62 0.05 -1.46
C GLY A 134 -24.01 0.15 -2.87
N SER A 135 -24.30 1.25 -3.58
CA SER A 135 -23.73 1.47 -4.92
C SER A 135 -22.22 1.69 -4.81
N ILE A 136 -21.43 0.84 -5.46
CA ILE A 136 -20.00 1.12 -5.58
C ILE A 136 -19.80 2.36 -6.47
N THR A 137 -19.18 3.39 -5.90
CA THR A 137 -18.80 4.61 -6.61
C THR A 137 -17.34 4.53 -7.07
N ALA A 138 -16.96 5.41 -8.00
CA ALA A 138 -15.55 5.52 -8.43
C ALA A 138 -14.61 5.89 -7.27
N ASP A 139 -15.10 6.58 -6.24
CA ASP A 139 -14.30 6.91 -5.06
C ASP A 139 -14.11 5.71 -4.14
N LYS A 140 -15.15 4.90 -3.91
CA LYS A 140 -15.04 3.64 -3.16
C LYS A 140 -14.09 2.64 -3.83
N GLN A 141 -14.15 2.54 -5.16
CA GLN A 141 -13.17 1.76 -5.94
C GLN A 141 -11.74 2.29 -5.73
N ARG A 142 -11.55 3.61 -5.78
CA ARG A 142 -10.24 4.24 -5.61
C ARG A 142 -9.66 3.97 -4.23
N ASP A 143 -10.48 4.08 -3.18
CA ASP A 143 -10.03 3.84 -1.81
C ASP A 143 -9.62 2.38 -1.60
N PHE A 144 -10.37 1.44 -2.21
CA PHE A 144 -10.02 0.02 -2.23
C PHE A 144 -8.69 -0.26 -2.96
N GLU A 145 -8.51 0.30 -4.15
CA GLU A 145 -7.27 0.17 -4.93
C GLU A 145 -6.07 0.79 -4.19
N ASP A 146 -6.26 1.97 -3.60
CA ASP A 146 -5.23 2.68 -2.82
C ASP A 146 -4.86 1.88 -1.55
N TRP A 147 -5.81 1.19 -0.91
CA TRP A 147 -5.53 0.32 0.23
C TRP A 147 -4.59 -0.84 -0.13
N ILE A 148 -4.79 -1.47 -1.28
CA ILE A 148 -3.90 -2.56 -1.75
C ILE A 148 -2.49 -2.03 -1.99
N VAL A 149 -2.37 -0.87 -2.67
CA VAL A 149 -1.07 -0.22 -2.91
C VAL A 149 -0.41 0.14 -1.59
N ARG A 150 -1.14 0.69 -0.62
CA ARG A 150 -0.60 1.01 0.72
C ARG A 150 -0.16 -0.22 1.49
N SER A 151 -0.89 -1.32 1.38
CA SER A 151 -0.52 -2.59 2.00
C SER A 151 0.82 -3.07 1.43
N TYR A 152 0.93 -3.10 0.09
CA TYR A 152 2.18 -3.39 -0.59
C TYR A 152 3.31 -2.44 -0.16
N ASP A 153 3.11 -1.14 -0.28
CA ASP A 153 4.10 -0.13 0.04
C ASP A 153 4.57 -0.23 1.49
N SER A 154 3.66 -0.37 2.45
CA SER A 154 4.02 -0.51 3.87
C SER A 154 4.87 -1.75 4.11
N THR A 155 4.63 -2.82 3.36
CA THR A 155 5.43 -4.05 3.43
C THR A 155 6.78 -4.00 2.71
N VAL A 156 6.93 -3.09 1.75
CA VAL A 156 8.19 -2.86 1.01
C VAL A 156 9.03 -1.77 1.67
N ARG A 157 8.44 -0.64 2.07
CA ARG A 157 9.09 0.50 2.76
C ARG A 157 9.84 0.08 4.01
N THR A 158 9.28 -0.87 4.76
CA THR A 158 9.89 -1.43 5.99
C THR A 158 11.21 -2.14 5.72
N LYS A 159 11.36 -2.80 4.57
CA LYS A 159 12.62 -3.44 4.15
C LYS A 159 13.70 -2.42 3.82
N VAL A 160 13.32 -1.26 3.26
CA VAL A 160 14.26 -0.21 2.83
C VAL A 160 14.77 0.61 4.03
N LYS A 161 13.91 0.90 5.02
CA LYS A 161 14.31 1.62 6.23
C LYS A 161 15.01 0.74 7.27
N GLY A 162 15.02 -0.58 7.09
CA GLY A 162 15.69 -1.55 7.98
C GLY A 162 15.07 -1.67 9.38
N THR A 163 13.96 -0.98 9.64
CA THR A 163 13.34 -0.84 10.96
C THR A 163 12.42 -2.01 11.33
N VAL A 164 11.87 -2.73 10.36
CA VAL A 164 10.87 -3.80 10.57
C VAL A 164 11.19 -5.01 9.69
N ASN A 165 11.19 -6.21 10.28
CA ASN A 165 11.44 -7.47 9.57
C ASN A 165 10.14 -7.99 8.93
N LEU A 166 9.57 -7.22 8.00
CA LEU A 166 8.30 -7.59 7.40
C LEU A 166 8.48 -8.61 6.26
N LYS A 167 7.61 -9.64 6.24
CA LYS A 167 7.67 -10.74 5.26
C LYS A 167 6.74 -10.55 4.07
N GLY A 168 5.72 -9.72 4.19
CA GLY A 168 4.77 -9.41 3.12
C GLY A 168 3.38 -9.15 3.67
N PHE A 169 2.38 -9.27 2.80
CA PHE A 169 0.98 -9.25 3.18
C PHE A 169 0.18 -10.33 2.47
N LEU A 170 -0.95 -10.69 3.05
CA LEU A 170 -2.02 -11.48 2.43
C LEU A 170 -3.28 -10.61 2.40
N PHE A 171 -3.96 -10.60 1.26
CA PHE A 171 -5.21 -9.85 1.09
C PHE A 171 -6.40 -10.80 1.24
N PHE A 172 -7.26 -10.51 2.21
CA PHE A 172 -8.52 -11.19 2.43
C PHE A 172 -9.61 -10.48 1.62
N THR A 173 -10.13 -11.06 0.54
CA THR A 173 -9.89 -12.42 0.00
C THR A 173 -9.76 -12.40 -1.53
N LEU A 174 -9.44 -13.53 -2.17
CA LEU A 174 -9.30 -13.59 -3.64
C LEU A 174 -10.61 -13.25 -4.35
N CYS A 175 -11.70 -13.90 -3.95
CA CYS A 175 -13.03 -13.70 -4.51
C CYS A 175 -14.03 -13.57 -3.36
N THR A 176 -14.79 -12.47 -3.33
CA THR A 176 -16.04 -12.44 -2.56
C THR A 176 -17.17 -12.93 -3.46
N ALA A 177 -17.33 -14.25 -3.52
CA ALA A 177 -18.53 -14.89 -4.10
C ALA A 177 -19.68 -14.93 -3.09
N GLU A 178 -19.36 -14.77 -1.81
CA GLU A 178 -20.34 -14.75 -0.75
C GLU A 178 -20.90 -13.34 -0.69
N ILE A 179 -22.23 -13.27 -0.79
CA ILE A 179 -22.95 -12.28 -0.02
C ILE A 179 -22.60 -12.63 1.43
N ASP A 180 -21.46 -12.16 1.94
CA ASP A 180 -21.36 -11.88 3.36
C ASP A 180 -22.61 -11.05 3.64
N GLN A 181 -23.40 -11.51 4.61
CA GLN A 181 -24.85 -11.24 4.71
C GLN A 181 -25.22 -9.75 4.79
N ASP A 182 -24.21 -8.88 4.80
CA ASP A 182 -24.24 -7.43 4.91
C ASP A 182 -23.85 -6.68 3.61
N GLY A 183 -23.53 -7.39 2.50
CA GLY A 183 -23.20 -6.76 1.22
C GLY A 183 -21.76 -6.24 1.12
N GLU A 184 -20.84 -6.85 1.88
CA GLU A 184 -19.43 -6.48 1.92
C GLU A 184 -18.69 -6.90 0.64
N HIS A 185 -17.82 -6.02 0.18
CA HIS A 185 -17.10 -6.17 -1.09
C HIS A 185 -15.59 -6.17 -0.87
N MET A 186 -15.09 -7.09 -0.03
CA MET A 186 -13.67 -7.11 0.35
C MET A 186 -12.75 -7.88 -0.61
N GLY A 187 -13.29 -8.63 -1.58
CA GLY A 187 -12.48 -9.47 -2.45
C GLY A 187 -11.67 -8.71 -3.50
N LEU A 188 -10.48 -9.20 -3.86
CA LEU A 188 -9.71 -8.73 -5.02
C LEU A 188 -10.54 -8.81 -6.32
N ILE A 189 -11.43 -9.81 -6.39
CA ILE A 189 -12.45 -10.00 -7.40
C ILE A 189 -13.82 -9.98 -6.70
N GLN A 190 -14.69 -9.02 -7.06
CA GLN A 190 -15.98 -8.78 -6.39
C GLN A 190 -17.18 -9.15 -7.28
N LYS A 191 -18.22 -9.75 -6.64
CA LYS A 191 -19.37 -10.43 -7.29
C LYS A 191 -18.85 -11.55 -8.21
N PRO A 192 -19.66 -12.48 -8.75
CA PRO A 192 -19.11 -13.48 -9.67
C PRO A 192 -18.58 -12.81 -10.97
N ASN A 193 -17.32 -12.37 -10.93
CA ASN A 193 -16.49 -11.79 -11.98
C ASN A 193 -16.89 -10.43 -12.56
N VAL A 194 -17.58 -9.57 -11.81
CA VAL A 194 -18.01 -8.24 -12.33
C VAL A 194 -16.92 -7.18 -12.17
N TYR A 195 -16.24 -7.16 -11.02
CA TYR A 195 -15.20 -6.17 -10.74
C TYR A 195 -13.91 -6.88 -10.34
N LYS A 196 -12.80 -6.54 -11.02
CA LYS A 196 -11.48 -7.14 -10.83
C LYS A 196 -10.47 -6.12 -10.29
N TRP A 197 -10.93 -5.06 -9.63
CA TRP A 197 -10.07 -3.93 -9.30
C TRP A 197 -8.86 -4.31 -8.47
N GLY A 198 -9.04 -5.15 -7.45
CA GLY A 198 -7.92 -5.60 -6.63
C GLY A 198 -7.02 -6.58 -7.37
N TYR A 199 -7.59 -7.48 -8.18
CA TYR A 199 -6.81 -8.34 -9.06
C TYR A 199 -5.96 -7.53 -10.02
N ASP A 200 -6.53 -6.52 -10.68
CA ASP A 200 -5.82 -5.64 -11.61
C ASP A 200 -4.67 -4.92 -10.88
N VAL A 201 -4.93 -4.35 -9.69
CA VAL A 201 -3.86 -3.72 -8.89
C VAL A 201 -2.78 -4.72 -8.50
N ILE A 202 -3.13 -5.93 -8.06
CA ILE A 202 -2.14 -6.97 -7.75
C ILE A 202 -1.39 -7.42 -9.01
N GLN A 203 -2.02 -7.44 -10.18
CA GLN A 203 -1.33 -7.71 -11.45
C GLN A 203 -0.37 -6.59 -11.84
N ASP A 204 -0.77 -5.33 -11.64
CA ASP A 204 0.09 -4.17 -11.85
C ASP A 204 1.29 -4.19 -10.89
N LEU A 205 1.08 -4.64 -9.65
CA LEU A 205 2.13 -4.74 -8.63
C LEU A 205 3.05 -5.97 -8.80
N PHE A 206 2.51 -7.13 -9.21
CA PHE A 206 3.20 -8.44 -9.15
C PHE A 206 3.11 -9.31 -10.42
N GLY A 207 2.12 -9.06 -11.28
CA GLY A 207 1.55 -10.01 -12.24
C GLY A 207 2.29 -10.21 -13.56
N SER A 208 3.56 -9.88 -13.68
CA SER A 208 4.27 -10.18 -14.92
C SER A 208 5.63 -10.82 -14.71
N PRO A 209 5.82 -12.10 -15.11
CA PRO A 209 7.14 -12.69 -15.34
C PRO A 209 7.89 -12.00 -16.50
N TYR A 210 7.29 -11.01 -17.15
CA TYR A 210 7.99 -9.94 -17.86
C TYR A 210 7.97 -8.70 -16.98
N THR A 211 9.06 -8.40 -16.27
CA THR A 211 9.40 -7.05 -15.78
C THR A 211 8.32 -6.00 -16.09
N HIS A 212 7.43 -5.70 -15.13
CA HIS A 212 6.91 -4.34 -15.10
C HIS A 212 8.17 -3.49 -14.96
N GLU A 213 8.68 -3.00 -16.09
CA GLU A 213 9.63 -1.90 -16.06
C GLU A 213 8.82 -0.70 -15.58
N THR A 214 8.52 -0.66 -14.29
CA THR A 214 8.35 0.59 -13.55
C THR A 214 9.71 1.27 -13.66
N GLN A 215 9.96 1.83 -14.85
CA GLN A 215 11.25 2.41 -15.13
C GLN A 215 11.21 3.76 -14.46
N LYS A 216 11.88 3.82 -13.31
CA LYS A 216 12.12 5.07 -12.59
C LYS A 216 12.74 6.05 -13.59
N ILE A 217 12.01 7.13 -13.82
CA ILE A 217 12.48 8.30 -14.56
C ILE A 217 13.38 9.09 -13.62
N ASN A 218 12.93 9.32 -12.38
CA ASN A 218 13.74 9.87 -11.32
C ASN A 218 13.14 9.49 -9.94
N ASP A 219 13.97 8.93 -9.08
CA ASP A 219 13.68 8.61 -7.66
C ASP A 219 14.54 9.44 -6.70
N PHE A 220 15.23 10.46 -7.21
CA PHE A 220 15.98 11.46 -6.46
C PHE A 220 17.15 10.96 -5.60
N GLU A 221 17.46 9.68 -5.61
CA GLU A 221 18.57 9.08 -4.85
C GLU A 221 19.95 9.61 -5.28
N THR A 222 20.07 10.05 -6.54
CA THR A 222 21.28 10.72 -7.05
C THR A 222 21.35 12.21 -6.71
N GLN A 223 20.30 12.77 -6.10
CA GLN A 223 20.13 14.20 -5.79
C GLN A 223 20.23 15.12 -7.02
N THR A 224 20.00 14.58 -8.22
CA THR A 224 20.09 15.32 -9.49
C THR A 224 18.83 15.12 -10.36
N GLY A 225 18.77 15.82 -11.49
CA GLY A 225 17.66 15.68 -12.44
C GLY A 225 16.39 16.41 -12.01
N PHE A 226 16.47 17.43 -11.16
CA PHE A 226 15.31 18.25 -10.80
C PHE A 226 15.66 19.74 -10.67
N SER A 227 14.66 20.60 -10.83
CA SER A 227 14.78 22.05 -10.66
C SER A 227 13.41 22.67 -10.41
N ALA A 228 13.36 23.92 -9.92
CA ALA A 228 12.10 24.65 -9.80
C ALA A 228 11.68 25.26 -11.15
N GLY A 229 10.37 25.30 -11.41
CA GLY A 229 9.78 26.23 -12.35
C GLY A 229 9.75 27.66 -11.79
N SER A 230 9.26 28.61 -12.58
CA SER A 230 9.10 30.00 -12.14
C SER A 230 8.18 30.12 -10.90
N SER A 231 8.46 31.06 -10.00
CA SER A 231 7.65 31.31 -8.79
C SER A 231 7.50 30.09 -7.84
N ALA A 232 8.52 29.23 -7.79
CA ALA A 232 8.64 28.13 -6.83
C ALA A 232 10.11 27.96 -6.40
N THR A 233 10.31 27.22 -5.31
CA THR A 233 11.62 26.64 -4.97
C THR A 233 11.50 25.12 -5.00
N ALA A 234 12.58 24.45 -5.42
CA ALA A 234 12.69 23.01 -5.41
C ALA A 234 14.03 22.65 -4.77
N GLN A 235 14.01 21.76 -3.79
CA GLN A 235 15.19 21.29 -3.07
C GLN A 235 15.08 19.81 -2.77
N ILE A 236 16.22 19.16 -2.51
CA ILE A 236 16.23 17.78 -2.04
C ILE A 236 15.81 17.76 -0.55
N GLU A 237 15.00 16.79 -0.16
CA GLU A 237 14.62 16.51 1.23
C GLU A 237 15.09 15.11 1.61
N GLY A 238 15.50 14.92 2.86
CA GLY A 238 16.13 13.68 3.33
C GLY A 238 15.17 12.56 3.77
N SER A 239 15.76 11.49 4.29
CA SER A 239 15.13 10.16 4.48
C SER A 239 13.96 10.12 5.47
N ALA A 240 13.85 11.11 6.35
CA ALA A 240 12.69 11.24 7.22
C ALA A 240 11.39 11.51 6.43
N THR A 241 11.51 12.07 5.23
CA THR A 241 10.37 12.50 4.42
C THR A 241 10.22 11.73 3.12
N ALA A 242 11.30 11.19 2.53
CA ALA A 242 11.25 10.43 1.28
C ALA A 242 10.22 9.29 1.30
N TYR A 243 9.57 9.06 0.15
CA TYR A 243 8.57 7.99 -0.01
C TYR A 243 9.26 6.63 0.01
N ASP A 244 10.35 6.53 -0.73
CA ASP A 244 11.26 5.37 -0.78
C ASP A 244 12.70 5.88 -0.79
N GLY A 245 13.65 5.04 -0.40
CA GLY A 245 15.06 5.43 -0.34
C GLY A 245 15.37 6.53 0.68
N TYR A 246 16.31 7.42 0.33
CA TYR A 246 16.83 8.46 1.21
C TYR A 246 16.41 9.86 0.82
N TYR A 247 15.96 10.09 -0.41
CA TYR A 247 15.79 11.44 -0.93
C TYR A 247 14.50 11.60 -1.73
N CYS A 248 13.86 12.76 -1.60
CA CYS A 248 12.75 13.16 -2.47
C CYS A 248 12.85 14.64 -2.84
N ALA A 249 12.12 15.07 -3.87
CA ALA A 249 12.06 16.48 -4.25
C ALA A 249 10.99 17.22 -3.45
N LYS A 250 11.38 18.26 -2.71
CA LYS A 250 10.47 19.20 -2.06
C LYS A 250 10.24 20.42 -2.94
N LEU A 251 8.98 20.63 -3.30
CA LEU A 251 8.48 21.83 -3.97
C LEU A 251 7.81 22.75 -2.94
N VAL A 252 8.17 24.04 -2.95
CA VAL A 252 7.46 25.07 -2.18
C VAL A 252 6.93 26.15 -3.12
N THR A 253 5.63 26.43 -3.01
CA THR A 253 4.93 27.50 -3.76
C THR A 253 4.34 28.51 -2.78
N ASN A 254 4.65 29.80 -2.97
CA ASN A 254 4.19 30.87 -2.07
C ASN A 254 2.95 31.62 -2.60
N TRP A 255 2.36 31.15 -3.70
CA TRP A 255 1.24 31.81 -4.35
C TRP A 255 0.24 30.80 -4.91
N THR A 256 -1.05 31.13 -4.78
CA THR A 256 -2.17 30.32 -5.24
C THR A 256 -2.61 30.75 -6.64
N GLY A 257 -2.56 29.82 -7.59
CA GLY A 257 -3.22 29.89 -8.89
C GLY A 257 -2.61 28.91 -9.90
N SER A 258 -3.21 28.82 -11.10
CA SER A 258 -2.88 27.80 -12.09
C SER A 258 -1.39 27.81 -12.49
N PRO A 259 -0.61 26.72 -12.28
CA PRO A 259 0.82 26.66 -12.58
C PRO A 259 1.16 26.81 -14.08
N GLY A 260 0.17 26.73 -14.96
CA GLY A 260 0.38 26.76 -16.41
C GLY A 260 1.28 25.60 -16.84
N THR A 261 2.31 25.91 -17.64
CA THR A 261 3.26 24.91 -18.15
C THR A 261 4.64 24.96 -17.46
N ASN A 262 4.94 26.01 -16.69
CA ASN A 262 6.28 26.22 -16.12
C ASN A 262 6.34 27.10 -14.85
N SER A 263 5.20 27.42 -14.24
CA SER A 263 5.17 28.16 -12.98
C SER A 263 4.74 27.23 -11.85
N ARG A 264 5.16 27.49 -10.61
CA ARG A 264 4.69 26.78 -9.41
C ARG A 264 4.79 25.26 -9.53
N CYS A 265 5.86 24.77 -10.13
CA CYS A 265 6.07 23.35 -10.38
C CYS A 265 7.50 22.93 -10.06
N VAL A 266 7.67 21.63 -9.81
CA VAL A 266 8.97 20.98 -9.89
C VAL A 266 9.13 20.44 -11.30
N ILE A 267 10.30 20.68 -11.90
CA ILE A 267 10.71 20.15 -13.20
C ILE A 267 11.62 18.96 -12.92
N ILE A 268 11.32 17.83 -13.55
CA ILE A 268 11.94 16.53 -13.29
C ILE A 268 12.44 15.96 -14.61
N ARG A 269 13.65 15.42 -14.59
CA ARG A 269 14.41 14.86 -15.70
C ARG A 269 15.05 13.57 -15.24
N ARG A 270 15.49 12.74 -16.19
CA ARG A 270 16.37 11.63 -15.84
C ARG A 270 17.69 12.17 -15.29
N PRO A 271 18.27 11.57 -14.22
CA PRO A 271 19.57 11.98 -13.68
C PRO A 271 20.69 12.00 -14.72
N ASP A 272 20.67 11.06 -15.66
CA ASP A 272 21.62 10.93 -16.77
C ASP A 272 21.39 11.96 -17.91
N GLY A 273 20.36 12.81 -17.82
CA GLY A 273 20.00 13.80 -18.82
C GLY A 273 19.33 13.23 -20.09
N SER A 274 19.14 11.92 -20.18
CA SER A 274 18.48 11.28 -21.31
C SER A 274 16.96 11.48 -21.31
N SER A 275 16.32 11.20 -22.44
CA SER A 275 14.86 11.18 -22.56
C SER A 275 14.27 9.80 -22.29
N THR A 276 13.01 9.79 -21.87
CA THR A 276 12.21 8.58 -21.64
C THR A 276 11.27 8.31 -22.82
N ASP A 277 11.26 7.07 -23.32
CA ASP A 277 10.19 6.57 -24.18
C ASP A 277 9.00 6.13 -23.32
N ILE A 278 7.82 6.68 -23.58
CA ILE A 278 6.60 6.33 -22.85
C ILE A 278 5.56 5.64 -23.74
N THR A 279 5.88 5.31 -24.99
CA THR A 279 4.92 4.76 -25.97
C THR A 279 4.35 3.40 -25.59
N ARG A 280 5.10 2.61 -24.81
CA ARG A 280 4.72 1.27 -24.36
C ARG A 280 4.11 1.25 -22.96
N SER A 281 3.86 2.43 -22.39
CA SER A 281 3.36 2.59 -21.03
C SER A 281 1.87 2.91 -21.08
N ASP A 282 1.08 2.32 -20.20
CA ASP A 282 -0.32 2.69 -20.05
C ASP A 282 -0.47 4.03 -19.31
N ARG A 283 0.42 4.32 -18.34
CA ARG A 283 0.35 5.52 -17.50
C ARG A 283 1.72 6.14 -17.20
N ILE A 284 1.70 7.42 -16.84
CA ILE A 284 2.78 8.08 -16.10
C ILE A 284 2.35 8.18 -14.64
N GLY A 285 3.25 7.90 -13.71
CA GLY A 285 3.00 7.94 -12.28
C GLY A 285 4.06 8.74 -11.53
N PHE A 286 3.66 9.32 -10.41
CA PHE A 286 4.55 9.96 -9.44
C PHE A 286 3.88 9.96 -8.07
N THR A 287 4.64 9.75 -7.01
CA THR A 287 4.11 9.79 -5.64
C THR A 287 4.23 11.20 -5.10
N VAL A 288 3.19 11.66 -4.41
CA VAL A 288 3.15 13.01 -3.84
C VAL A 288 2.69 12.96 -2.40
N TYR A 289 3.43 13.62 -1.52
CA TYR A 289 2.97 13.99 -0.19
C TYR A 289 2.48 15.42 -0.21
N ASP A 290 1.18 15.60 0.01
CA ASP A 290 0.55 16.92 0.09
C ASP A 290 0.31 17.29 1.56
N VAL A 291 1.03 18.30 2.04
CA VAL A 291 0.94 18.72 3.46
C VAL A 291 -0.42 19.34 3.77
N GLY A 292 -1.02 20.04 2.81
CA GLY A 292 -2.11 20.98 3.05
C GLY A 292 -3.49 20.51 2.59
N GLY A 293 -3.58 19.58 1.62
CA GLY A 293 -4.87 19.25 1.02
C GLY A 293 -4.90 17.96 0.20
N SER A 294 -6.00 17.78 -0.53
CA SER A 294 -6.21 16.68 -1.47
C SER A 294 -6.43 17.28 -2.86
N ASN A 295 -5.33 17.57 -3.53
CA ASN A 295 -5.26 18.45 -4.69
C ASN A 295 -5.12 17.67 -5.99
N THR A 296 -5.71 18.22 -7.05
CA THR A 296 -5.37 17.81 -8.42
C THR A 296 -4.00 18.35 -8.78
N VAL A 297 -3.29 17.61 -9.62
CA VAL A 297 -1.93 17.91 -10.00
C VAL A 297 -1.90 18.33 -11.45
N ARG A 298 -1.22 19.44 -11.74
CA ARG A 298 -0.93 19.83 -13.11
C ARG A 298 0.26 19.03 -13.61
N ILE A 299 0.02 18.22 -14.62
CA ILE A 299 1.03 17.38 -15.27
C ILE A 299 1.41 18.07 -16.58
N THR A 300 2.70 18.32 -16.77
CA THR A 300 3.23 18.83 -18.03
C THR A 300 4.34 17.93 -18.53
N LEU A 301 4.24 17.47 -19.78
CA LEU A 301 5.25 16.65 -20.44
C LEU A 301 5.88 17.48 -21.55
N VAL A 302 7.21 17.42 -21.66
CA VAL A 302 7.97 18.10 -22.71
C VAL A 302 8.84 17.10 -23.43
N ASP A 303 8.73 17.05 -24.75
CA ASP A 303 9.57 16.20 -25.59
C ASP A 303 10.92 16.85 -25.94
N GLN A 304 11.82 16.10 -26.57
CA GLN A 304 13.11 16.61 -27.01
C GLN A 304 12.99 17.83 -27.95
N ASN A 305 11.93 17.91 -28.74
CA ASN A 305 11.65 19.01 -29.68
C ASN A 305 11.03 20.24 -29.01
N ASN A 306 10.84 20.22 -27.69
CA ASN A 306 10.15 21.24 -26.90
C ASN A 306 8.65 21.36 -27.18
N ALA A 307 8.01 20.36 -27.80
CA ALA A 307 6.56 20.30 -27.80
C ALA A 307 6.06 20.00 -26.38
N VAL A 308 4.94 20.62 -26.01
CA VAL A 308 4.43 20.61 -24.63
C VAL A 308 3.01 20.07 -24.61
N PHE A 309 2.78 19.05 -23.78
CA PHE A 309 1.46 18.62 -23.34
C PHE A 309 1.27 19.06 -21.89
N SER A 310 0.12 19.65 -21.53
CA SER A 310 -0.15 20.09 -20.16
C SER A 310 -1.62 19.96 -19.80
N THR A 311 -1.91 19.31 -18.68
CA THR A 311 -3.28 19.07 -18.24
C THR A 311 -3.37 18.87 -16.72
N TRP A 312 -4.59 18.88 -16.19
CA TRP A 312 -4.87 18.46 -14.82
C TRP A 312 -5.02 16.95 -14.75
N SER A 313 -4.53 16.33 -13.67
CA SER A 313 -4.56 14.88 -13.46
C SER A 313 -5.97 14.29 -13.48
N ASP A 314 -7.01 15.07 -13.17
CA ASP A 314 -8.43 14.67 -13.21
C ASP A 314 -9.14 14.98 -14.54
N SER A 315 -8.42 15.51 -15.54
CA SER A 315 -8.99 15.83 -16.86
C SER A 315 -9.30 14.61 -17.73
N ALA A 316 -8.68 13.47 -17.44
CA ALA A 316 -8.98 12.21 -18.09
C ALA A 316 -9.65 11.30 -17.06
N ASN A 317 -10.65 10.51 -17.49
CA ASN A 317 -11.19 9.43 -16.69
C ASN A 317 -10.03 8.48 -16.33
N GLY A 318 -9.55 8.57 -15.10
CA GLY A 318 -8.32 7.92 -14.66
C GLY A 318 -8.39 7.55 -13.19
N ARG A 319 -7.61 6.53 -12.82
CA ARG A 319 -7.38 6.15 -11.42
C ARG A 319 -6.40 7.14 -10.78
N ASN A 320 -6.55 7.35 -9.48
CA ASN A 320 -5.65 8.15 -8.63
C ASN A 320 -5.24 9.50 -9.23
N THR A 321 -6.21 10.40 -9.35
CA THR A 321 -6.04 11.70 -10.03
C THR A 321 -5.77 12.85 -9.06
N ARG A 322 -5.66 12.58 -7.76
CA ARG A 322 -5.47 13.59 -6.71
C ARG A 322 -4.50 13.12 -5.65
N THR A 323 -3.82 14.07 -5.01
CA THR A 323 -3.07 13.82 -3.78
C THR A 323 -4.02 13.55 -2.62
N VAL A 324 -3.48 13.04 -1.52
CA VAL A 324 -4.21 12.86 -0.27
C VAL A 324 -3.51 13.66 0.82
N ARG A 325 -4.28 14.44 1.57
CA ARG A 325 -3.74 15.26 2.65
C ARG A 325 -2.98 14.44 3.67
N GLY A 326 -1.77 14.89 4.00
CA GLY A 326 -0.95 14.37 5.10
C GLY A 326 -0.40 12.97 4.86
N ARG A 327 -0.40 12.48 3.62
CA ARG A 327 0.19 11.17 3.29
C ARG A 327 0.68 11.13 1.85
N TRP A 328 1.55 10.18 1.56
CA TRP A 328 1.99 9.90 0.20
C TRP A 328 0.87 9.23 -0.59
N ALA A 329 0.60 9.72 -1.79
CA ALA A 329 -0.36 9.15 -2.73
C ALA A 329 0.26 9.03 -4.13
N LEU A 330 0.04 7.90 -4.79
CA LEU A 330 0.41 7.72 -6.18
C LEU A 330 -0.57 8.49 -7.06
N VAL A 331 -0.11 9.49 -7.80
CA VAL A 331 -0.91 10.18 -8.81
C VAL A 331 -0.52 9.66 -10.19
N THR A 332 -1.51 9.35 -11.02
CA THR A 332 -1.26 8.80 -12.36
C THR A 332 -2.04 9.50 -13.47
N TYR A 333 -1.54 9.40 -14.69
CA TYR A 333 -2.21 9.92 -15.89
C TYR A 333 -2.05 8.97 -17.07
N PRO A 334 -3.13 8.67 -17.82
CA PRO A 334 -3.06 7.73 -18.93
C PRO A 334 -2.25 8.30 -20.10
N VAL A 335 -1.28 7.52 -20.59
CA VAL A 335 -0.45 7.90 -21.75
C VAL A 335 -1.29 7.97 -23.02
N SER A 336 -2.37 7.18 -23.12
CA SER A 336 -3.30 7.22 -24.25
C SER A 336 -3.95 8.60 -24.44
N ALA A 337 -4.14 9.37 -23.36
CA ALA A 337 -4.71 10.73 -23.41
C ALA A 337 -3.67 11.83 -23.74
N VAL A 338 -2.37 11.50 -23.71
CA VAL A 338 -1.31 12.44 -24.07
C VAL A 338 -1.29 12.63 -25.59
N THR A 339 -1.32 13.87 -26.06
CA THR A 339 -1.31 14.21 -27.49
C THR A 339 -0.36 15.39 -27.76
N GLY A 340 0.01 15.59 -29.03
CA GLY A 340 0.78 16.77 -29.46
C GLY A 340 2.28 16.78 -29.12
N ILE A 341 2.84 15.66 -28.65
CA ILE A 341 4.28 15.51 -28.35
C ILE A 341 4.83 14.18 -28.90
N ASP A 342 6.16 14.12 -29.12
CA ASP A 342 6.89 12.87 -29.39
C ASP A 342 7.06 12.06 -28.09
N LYS A 343 6.17 11.08 -27.90
CA LYS A 343 6.18 10.16 -26.75
C LYS A 343 7.40 9.25 -26.69
N THR A 344 8.15 9.08 -27.78
CA THR A 344 9.38 8.25 -27.75
C THR A 344 10.54 8.94 -27.03
N ARG A 345 10.45 10.26 -26.83
CA ARG A 345 11.55 11.11 -26.39
C ARG A 345 11.08 12.22 -25.46
N VAL A 346 10.42 11.86 -24.36
CA VAL A 346 10.02 12.80 -23.29
C VAL A 346 11.24 13.15 -22.43
N LYS A 347 11.65 14.42 -22.41
CA LYS A 347 12.84 14.85 -21.65
C LYS A 347 12.53 15.45 -20.28
N GLU A 348 11.33 16.00 -20.10
CA GLU A 348 10.93 16.65 -18.85
C GLU A 348 9.49 16.29 -18.47
N ILE A 349 9.30 16.07 -17.18
CA ILE A 349 8.00 15.98 -16.52
C ILE A 349 7.94 17.11 -15.51
N ARG A 350 6.87 17.91 -15.53
CA ARG A 350 6.67 18.99 -14.57
C ARG A 350 5.38 18.75 -13.80
N ILE A 351 5.48 18.92 -12.49
CA ILE A 351 4.43 18.63 -11.52
C ILE A 351 4.14 19.92 -10.76
N GLY A 352 2.95 20.48 -10.98
CA GLY A 352 2.54 21.76 -10.39
C GLY A 352 1.22 21.67 -9.64
N PHE A 353 1.01 22.62 -8.72
CA PHE A 353 -0.16 22.66 -7.85
C PHE A 353 -0.83 24.02 -7.95
N TYR A 354 -2.16 24.05 -7.78
CA TYR A 354 -2.92 25.30 -7.77
C TYR A 354 -2.68 26.09 -6.48
N TRP A 355 -2.66 25.42 -5.33
CA TRP A 355 -2.55 26.09 -4.05
C TRP A 355 -1.10 26.38 -3.67
N ALA A 356 -0.91 27.46 -2.91
CA ALA A 356 0.35 27.68 -2.20
C ALA A 356 0.55 26.57 -1.16
N GLY A 357 1.78 26.07 -1.02
CA GLY A 357 2.08 25.02 -0.06
C GLY A 357 3.43 24.36 -0.26
N ALA A 358 3.70 23.38 0.61
CA ALA A 358 4.82 22.46 0.47
C ALA A 358 4.29 21.11 -0.03
N TYR A 359 4.95 20.60 -1.06
CA TYR A 359 4.65 19.32 -1.70
C TYR A 359 5.94 18.53 -1.81
N TYR A 360 5.89 17.24 -1.51
CA TYR A 360 7.03 16.36 -1.74
C TYR A 360 6.68 15.41 -2.87
N VAL A 361 7.62 15.21 -3.77
CA VAL A 361 7.47 14.37 -4.95
C VAL A 361 8.56 13.32 -4.94
N ASP A 362 8.16 12.09 -5.21
CA ASP A 362 9.07 10.96 -5.32
C ASP A 362 8.62 10.01 -6.45
N HIS A 363 9.44 9.02 -6.78
CA HIS A 363 9.12 7.90 -7.67
C HIS A 363 8.41 8.31 -8.96
N VAL A 364 9.04 9.19 -9.74
CA VAL A 364 8.52 9.52 -11.07
C VAL A 364 8.83 8.37 -12.00
N MET A 365 7.80 7.81 -12.61
CA MET A 365 7.90 6.54 -13.34
C MET A 365 6.93 6.46 -14.51
N ARG A 366 7.28 5.60 -15.46
CA ARG A 366 6.32 5.08 -16.43
C ARG A 366 5.74 3.76 -15.89
N ILE A 367 4.44 3.58 -16.03
CA ILE A 367 3.71 2.39 -15.58
C ILE A 367 3.19 1.71 -16.83
N LYS A 368 3.57 0.46 -17.01
CA LYS A 368 3.11 -0.32 -18.14
C LYS A 368 1.73 -0.88 -17.87
#